data_AF-A0A0A0BG25-F1
#
_entry.id   AF-A0A0A0BG25-F1
#
_cell.length_a   1.000
_cell.length_b   1.000
_cell.length_c   1.000
_cell.angle_alpha   90.00
_cell.angle_beta   90.00
_cell.angle_gamma   90.00
#
_symmetry.space_group_name_H-M   'P 1'
#
loop_
_entity.id
_entity.type
_entity.pdbx_description
1 polymer ?
#
loop_
_entity_poly.entity_id
_entity_poly.type
_entity_poly.pdbx_seq_one_letter_code
_entity_poly.pdbx_strand_id
1 'polypeptide(L)'
;MRANVNSEIVLTTWGRSSGFVIDPIEKKPLNHFLPGTPVLSFGTAGCNLACKFCQNWDISKSREMDTLLVDAKPELIADKAQQLGCRSVAFTYNDPVIFHEYAIDVAQACHEKGINTVAVTAGYVSPEPRAEFYQYMDAANVDLKAFTEWFYHKITGSHLQPVLETLKYLKHETQVWFELTTLLIPGENDSDAEIQAMSEWVVDNLGPDVPMHFSVFHPDWKMQNTPMTPEATVIKARQIALDNGIHHVYVGNMHNKHADSTWCQHCGELVIGRDWYQIAEWQLDPHGCCLSCGGICVGVFDSSPGEWGRKRQLVNMTEV
;
A
#
# COMPACT_ATOMS: atom_id res chain seq x y z
N MET A 1 8.71 20.69 -2.40
CA MET A 1 7.89 20.49 -1.19
C MET A 1 8.58 20.96 0.05
N ARG A 2 9.85 20.58 0.26
CA ARG A 2 10.63 21.23 1.32
C ARG A 2 11.36 22.43 0.72
N ALA A 3 11.36 23.54 1.44
CA ALA A 3 12.06 24.74 1.04
C ALA A 3 12.90 25.24 2.22
N ASN A 4 14.05 25.84 1.90
CA ASN A 4 14.78 26.63 2.89
C ASN A 4 14.05 27.96 3.05
N VAL A 5 13.41 28.15 4.20
CA VAL A 5 12.77 29.40 4.61
C VAL A 5 13.48 29.87 5.87
N ASN A 6 14.11 31.04 5.83
CA ASN A 6 14.84 31.61 6.97
C ASN A 6 15.91 30.67 7.58
N SER A 7 16.62 29.91 6.74
CA SER A 7 17.63 28.90 7.15
C SER A 7 17.05 27.65 7.82
N GLU A 8 15.74 27.45 7.77
CA GLU A 8 15.06 26.25 8.23
C GLU A 8 14.46 25.48 7.06
N ILE A 9 14.47 24.14 7.13
CA ILE A 9 13.80 23.29 6.15
C ILE A 9 12.33 23.20 6.55
N VAL A 10 11.44 23.79 5.74
CA VAL A 10 10.00 23.82 6.00
C VAL A 10 9.25 22.97 4.98
N LEU A 11 8.26 22.21 5.43
CA LEU A 11 7.32 21.48 4.58
C LEU A 11 6.25 22.44 4.02
N THR A 12 6.39 22.86 2.77
CA THR A 12 5.48 23.81 2.12
C THR A 12 4.13 23.21 1.70
N THR A 13 3.95 21.91 1.92
CA THR A 13 2.71 21.17 1.61
C THR A 13 1.91 20.79 2.85
N TRP A 14 2.35 21.20 4.05
CA TRP A 14 1.62 20.92 5.28
C TRP A 14 0.21 21.53 5.20
N GLY A 15 -0.81 20.75 5.59
CA GLY A 15 -2.21 21.18 5.55
C GLY A 15 -2.79 21.35 4.14
N ARG A 16 -2.16 20.76 3.12
CA ARG A 16 -2.64 20.82 1.73
C ARG A 16 -2.64 19.44 1.08
N SER A 17 -3.59 19.21 0.18
CA SER A 17 -3.75 17.92 -0.52
C SER A 17 -3.97 18.11 -2.02
N SER A 18 -3.56 17.10 -2.81
CA SER A 18 -3.85 17.01 -4.25
C SER A 18 -5.28 16.53 -4.56
N GLY A 19 -6.07 16.24 -3.52
CA GLY A 19 -7.45 15.78 -3.62
C GLY A 19 -7.74 14.60 -2.70
N PHE A 20 -9.02 14.33 -2.50
CA PHE A 20 -9.50 13.29 -1.60
C PHE A 20 -10.45 12.33 -2.32
N VAL A 21 -10.24 11.03 -2.10
CA VAL A 21 -11.06 9.97 -2.67
C VAL A 21 -11.30 8.91 -1.60
N ILE A 22 -12.53 8.45 -1.45
CA ILE A 22 -12.83 7.21 -0.74
C ILE A 22 -12.85 6.07 -1.74
N ASP A 23 -12.04 5.07 -1.45
CA ASP A 23 -11.92 3.82 -2.20
C ASP A 23 -12.04 2.64 -1.21
N PRO A 24 -12.26 1.41 -1.69
CA PRO A 24 -12.09 0.20 -0.86
C PRO A 24 -10.64 0.03 -0.41
N ILE A 25 -10.42 -0.55 0.78
CA ILE A 25 -9.09 -0.81 1.33
C ILE A 25 -8.24 -1.72 0.43
N GLU A 26 -8.87 -2.60 -0.34
CA GLU A 26 -8.21 -3.49 -1.31
C GLU A 26 -7.48 -2.71 -2.42
N LYS A 27 -7.88 -1.46 -2.68
CA LYS A 27 -7.16 -0.58 -3.62
C LYS A 27 -5.88 0.01 -3.02
N LYS A 28 -5.64 -0.16 -1.72
CA LYS A 28 -4.39 0.15 -1.01
C LYS A 28 -3.60 -1.14 -0.77
N PRO A 29 -3.52 -2.02 -1.79
CA PRO A 29 -3.29 -3.47 -1.74
C PRO A 29 -3.14 -4.06 -0.33
N LEU A 30 -4.23 -3.97 0.44
CA LEU A 30 -4.32 -4.44 1.82
C LEU A 30 -5.51 -5.40 1.89
N ASN A 31 -5.27 -6.66 1.52
CA ASN A 31 -6.31 -7.69 1.50
C ASN A 31 -6.58 -8.28 2.88
N HIS A 32 -5.66 -8.09 3.83
CA HIS A 32 -5.71 -8.65 5.18
C HIS A 32 -5.79 -7.55 6.25
N PHE A 33 -6.19 -6.33 5.88
CA PHE A 33 -6.43 -5.23 6.81
C PHE A 33 -7.81 -4.64 6.58
N LEU A 34 -8.74 -4.91 7.50
CA LEU A 34 -10.13 -4.44 7.49
C LEU A 34 -10.84 -4.60 6.13
N PRO A 35 -10.89 -5.82 5.53
CA PRO A 35 -11.39 -6.02 4.16
C PRO A 35 -12.82 -5.51 3.97
N GLY A 36 -13.09 -4.94 2.79
CA GLY A 36 -14.39 -4.38 2.40
C GLY A 36 -14.71 -3.02 3.03
N THR A 37 -13.83 -2.44 3.85
CA THR A 37 -14.08 -1.15 4.50
C THR A 37 -13.66 0.04 3.63
N PRO A 38 -14.32 1.21 3.80
CA PRO A 38 -13.93 2.44 3.12
C PRO A 38 -12.68 3.08 3.72
N VAL A 39 -11.77 3.52 2.85
CA VAL A 39 -10.56 4.28 3.21
C VAL A 39 -10.52 5.64 2.51
N LEU A 40 -10.42 6.71 3.30
CA LEU A 40 -10.23 8.06 2.79
C LEU A 40 -8.76 8.23 2.37
N SER A 41 -8.52 8.50 1.10
CA SER A 41 -7.19 8.50 0.50
C SER A 41 -6.79 9.89 0.04
N PHE A 42 -5.57 10.32 0.38
CA PHE A 42 -5.01 11.57 -0.07
C PHE A 42 -3.49 11.51 -0.23
N GLY A 43 -2.96 12.52 -0.90
CA GLY A 43 -1.53 12.70 -1.14
C GLY A 43 -1.19 14.17 -1.29
N THR A 44 0.10 14.44 -1.48
CA THR A 44 0.63 15.79 -1.68
C THR A 44 1.45 15.84 -2.98
N ALA A 45 1.98 17.01 -3.37
CA ALA A 45 2.69 17.15 -4.65
C ALA A 45 4.18 16.88 -4.49
N GLY A 46 4.76 15.85 -5.14
CA GLY A 46 6.18 15.48 -5.08
C GLY A 46 6.42 14.05 -4.58
N CYS A 47 7.65 13.52 -4.62
CA CYS A 47 8.01 12.17 -4.15
C CYS A 47 9.54 12.08 -3.90
N ASN A 48 9.99 11.24 -2.97
CA ASN A 48 11.41 11.00 -2.65
C ASN A 48 12.09 10.12 -3.71
N LEU A 49 11.33 9.36 -4.48
CA LEU A 49 11.83 8.53 -5.57
C LEU A 49 11.61 9.18 -6.94
N ALA A 50 12.41 8.76 -7.91
CA ALA A 50 12.39 9.21 -9.30
C ALA A 50 11.89 8.13 -10.29
N CYS A 51 11.02 7.22 -9.83
CA CYS A 51 10.45 6.11 -10.61
C CYS A 51 10.07 6.51 -12.04
N LYS A 52 10.69 5.86 -13.03
CA LYS A 52 10.41 6.09 -14.46
C LYS A 52 9.03 5.59 -14.91
N PHE A 53 8.44 4.66 -14.16
CA PHE A 53 7.13 4.04 -14.40
C PHE A 53 5.99 4.64 -13.56
N CYS A 54 6.21 5.79 -12.91
CA CYS A 54 5.22 6.32 -11.95
C CYS A 54 3.87 6.60 -12.64
N GLN A 55 2.80 5.96 -12.14
CA GLN A 55 1.43 6.10 -12.66
C GLN A 55 0.75 7.38 -12.16
N ASN A 56 1.21 7.93 -11.03
CA ASN A 56 0.80 9.24 -10.49
C ASN A 56 1.91 10.28 -10.72
N TRP A 57 2.51 10.29 -11.92
CA TRP A 57 3.66 11.17 -12.21
C TRP A 57 3.28 12.65 -12.19
N ASP A 58 2.04 12.97 -12.55
CA ASP A 58 1.45 14.31 -12.49
C ASP A 58 1.49 14.86 -11.07
N ILE A 59 1.13 14.05 -10.06
CA ILE A 59 1.20 14.44 -8.64
C ILE A 59 2.64 14.35 -8.11
N SER A 60 3.33 13.23 -8.36
CA SER A 60 4.62 12.92 -7.74
C SER A 60 5.83 13.66 -8.33
N LYS A 61 5.71 14.19 -9.55
CA LYS A 61 6.76 14.99 -10.22
C LYS A 61 6.38 16.46 -10.35
N SER A 62 5.16 16.84 -9.92
CA SER A 62 4.79 18.24 -9.85
C SER A 62 5.71 19.01 -8.88
N ARG A 63 6.16 20.16 -9.36
CA ARG A 63 6.76 21.23 -8.54
C ARG A 63 5.79 22.38 -8.33
N GLU A 64 4.64 22.33 -8.99
CA GLU A 64 3.62 23.35 -8.96
C GLU A 64 2.76 23.14 -7.71
N MET A 65 2.86 24.09 -6.77
CA MET A 65 1.97 24.10 -5.60
C MET A 65 0.52 24.36 -5.99
N ASP A 66 0.25 24.81 -7.22
CA ASP A 66 -1.09 25.15 -7.71
C ASP A 66 -2.00 23.93 -7.87
N THR A 67 -1.48 22.70 -7.87
CA THR A 67 -2.31 21.49 -7.75
C THR A 67 -2.78 21.21 -6.31
N LEU A 68 -2.26 21.92 -5.31
CA LEU A 68 -2.58 21.77 -3.89
C LEU A 68 -3.51 22.90 -3.41
N LEU A 69 -4.77 22.88 -3.86
CA LEU A 69 -5.75 23.95 -3.58
C LEU A 69 -6.72 23.63 -2.43
N VAL A 70 -6.71 22.40 -1.92
CA VAL A 70 -7.68 21.96 -0.91
C VAL A 70 -7.07 22.11 0.49
N ASP A 71 -7.75 22.88 1.36
CA ASP A 71 -7.44 22.95 2.79
C ASP A 71 -7.61 21.56 3.41
N ALA A 72 -6.58 21.12 4.10
CA ALA A 72 -6.41 19.72 4.48
C ALA A 72 -5.78 19.61 5.86
N LYS A 73 -6.23 20.43 6.82
CA LYS A 73 -5.73 20.32 8.19
C LYS A 73 -5.97 18.92 8.78
N PRO A 74 -5.07 18.41 9.63
CA PRO A 74 -5.19 17.11 10.29
C PRO A 74 -6.60 16.81 10.84
N GLU A 75 -7.15 17.74 11.61
CA GLU A 75 -8.43 17.58 12.28
C GLU A 75 -9.58 17.53 11.28
N LEU A 76 -9.51 18.34 10.21
CA LEU A 76 -10.52 18.36 9.16
C LEU A 76 -10.55 17.03 8.39
N ILE A 77 -9.40 16.42 8.12
CA ILE A 77 -9.31 15.10 7.48
C ILE A 77 -9.95 14.05 8.38
N ALA A 78 -9.59 14.05 9.67
CA ALA A 78 -10.09 13.09 10.64
C ALA A 78 -11.62 13.25 10.86
N ASP A 79 -12.11 14.49 10.97
CA ASP A 79 -13.55 14.81 11.05
C ASP A 79 -14.30 14.32 9.82
N LYS A 80 -13.78 14.59 8.61
CA LYS A 80 -14.42 14.19 7.36
C LYS A 80 -14.43 12.67 7.19
N ALA A 81 -13.34 12.00 7.55
CA ALA A 81 -13.27 10.54 7.55
C ALA A 81 -14.31 9.93 8.50
N GLN A 82 -14.45 10.48 9.72
CA GLN A 82 -15.46 10.06 10.69
C GLN A 82 -16.89 10.27 10.16
N GLN A 83 -17.18 11.47 9.65
CA GLN A 83 -18.49 11.83 9.09
C GLN A 83 -18.90 10.90 7.94
N LEU A 84 -17.96 10.53 7.09
CA LEU A 84 -18.19 9.66 5.93
C LEU A 84 -18.09 8.16 6.27
N GLY A 85 -17.92 7.80 7.54
CA GLY A 85 -17.87 6.41 8.01
C GLY A 85 -16.63 5.64 7.54
N CYS A 86 -15.54 6.33 7.22
CA CYS A 86 -14.27 5.70 6.86
C CYS A 86 -13.65 5.00 8.07
N ARG A 87 -13.17 3.77 7.87
CA ARG A 87 -12.47 3.01 8.92
C ARG A 87 -10.98 3.33 8.97
N SER A 88 -10.47 3.92 7.90
CA SER A 88 -9.07 4.31 7.78
C SER A 88 -8.88 5.56 6.94
N VAL A 89 -7.73 6.21 7.13
CA VAL A 89 -7.16 7.22 6.24
C VAL A 89 -5.87 6.68 5.65
N ALA A 90 -5.72 6.76 4.32
CA ALA A 90 -4.52 6.33 3.61
C ALA A 90 -3.73 7.50 3.04
N PHE A 91 -2.45 7.55 3.38
CA PHE A 91 -1.45 8.42 2.77
C PHE A 91 -0.89 7.73 1.52
N THR A 92 -1.18 8.28 0.34
CA THR A 92 -0.94 7.62 -0.95
C THR A 92 -0.75 8.62 -2.09
N TYR A 93 -0.85 8.16 -3.35
CA TYR A 93 -0.59 8.86 -4.62
C TYR A 93 0.88 9.22 -4.84
N ASN A 94 1.52 9.76 -3.81
CA ASN A 94 2.95 9.87 -3.65
C ASN A 94 3.43 9.14 -2.38
N ASP A 95 4.71 9.29 -2.04
CA ASP A 95 5.26 8.62 -0.86
C ASP A 95 5.05 9.49 0.39
N PRO A 96 4.44 8.96 1.47
CA PRO A 96 4.16 9.72 2.68
C PRO A 96 5.37 10.17 3.48
N VAL A 97 6.53 9.52 3.30
CA VAL A 97 7.78 9.89 3.98
C VAL A 97 8.21 11.31 3.64
N ILE A 98 7.82 11.86 2.49
CA ILE A 98 8.24 13.21 2.11
C ILE A 98 7.46 14.32 2.85
N PHE A 99 6.24 14.00 3.30
CA PHE A 99 5.39 14.86 4.11
C PHE A 99 5.22 14.29 5.53
N HIS A 100 6.28 13.65 6.02
CA HIS A 100 6.42 12.97 7.31
C HIS A 100 5.67 13.63 8.49
N GLU A 101 5.97 14.88 8.80
CA GLU A 101 5.40 15.60 9.94
C GLU A 101 3.88 15.76 9.78
N TYR A 102 3.44 16.06 8.55
CA TYR A 102 2.02 16.20 8.24
C TYR A 102 1.27 14.87 8.28
N ALA A 103 1.88 13.78 7.80
CA ALA A 103 1.28 12.44 7.91
C ALA A 103 1.13 12.02 9.39
N ILE A 104 2.11 12.33 10.24
CA ILE A 104 2.05 12.07 11.69
C ILE A 104 0.93 12.89 12.34
N ASP A 105 0.85 14.19 12.06
CA ASP A 105 -0.20 15.04 12.64
C ASP A 105 -1.60 14.54 12.27
N VAL A 106 -1.80 14.16 11.00
CA VAL A 106 -3.07 13.58 10.53
C VAL A 106 -3.34 12.25 11.22
N ALA A 107 -2.32 11.42 11.41
CA ALA A 107 -2.48 10.13 12.06
C ALA A 107 -2.91 10.28 13.53
N GLN A 108 -2.28 11.19 14.26
CA GLN A 108 -2.67 11.53 15.63
C GLN A 108 -4.14 11.99 15.70
N ALA A 109 -4.55 12.91 14.81
CA ALA A 109 -5.94 13.37 14.75
C ALA A 109 -6.93 12.24 14.39
N CYS A 110 -6.53 11.28 13.56
CA CYS A 110 -7.35 10.11 13.23
C CYS A 110 -7.50 9.16 14.43
N HIS A 111 -6.43 8.92 15.18
CA HIS A 111 -6.44 8.06 16.36
C HIS A 111 -7.34 8.60 17.48
N GLU A 112 -7.39 9.93 17.67
CA GLU A 112 -8.34 10.58 18.58
C GLU A 112 -9.82 10.26 18.27
N LYS A 113 -10.11 9.84 17.04
CA LYS A 113 -11.44 9.47 16.54
C LYS A 113 -11.63 7.97 16.33
N GLY A 114 -10.65 7.15 16.68
CA GLY A 114 -10.66 5.70 16.45
C GLY A 114 -10.59 5.32 14.97
N ILE A 115 -9.96 6.15 14.13
CA ILE A 115 -9.75 5.91 12.70
C ILE A 115 -8.32 5.43 12.50
N ASN A 116 -8.16 4.32 11.77
CA ASN A 116 -6.85 3.75 11.50
C ASN A 116 -6.10 4.53 10.42
N THR A 117 -4.78 4.42 10.40
CA THR A 117 -3.91 5.13 9.45
C THR A 117 -3.10 4.14 8.62
N VAL A 118 -3.05 4.41 7.31
CA VAL A 118 -2.45 3.51 6.32
C VAL A 118 -1.38 4.24 5.52
N ALA A 119 -0.18 3.69 5.46
CA ALA A 119 0.89 4.18 4.59
C ALA A 119 0.97 3.35 3.31
N VAL A 120 0.78 3.97 2.14
CA VAL A 120 1.18 3.37 0.86
C VAL A 120 2.50 4.00 0.44
N THR A 121 3.60 3.25 0.55
CA THR A 121 4.95 3.80 0.54
C THR A 121 5.94 2.92 -0.21
N ALA A 122 7.02 3.51 -0.71
CA ALA A 122 8.18 2.78 -1.20
C ALA A 122 9.09 2.24 -0.07
N GLY A 123 8.83 2.58 1.19
CA GLY A 123 9.62 2.14 2.34
C GLY A 123 11.06 2.68 2.36
N TYR A 124 11.36 3.69 1.54
CA TYR A 124 12.69 4.27 1.40
C TYR A 124 12.89 5.43 2.38
N VAL A 125 13.27 5.09 3.61
CA VAL A 125 13.34 6.01 4.74
C VAL A 125 14.55 5.70 5.62
N SER A 126 15.17 6.74 6.18
CA SER A 126 16.30 6.61 7.10
C SER A 126 15.88 6.00 8.45
N PRO A 127 16.78 5.36 9.22
CA PRO A 127 16.42 4.64 10.44
C PRO A 127 15.65 5.45 11.49
N GLU A 128 16.08 6.67 11.80
CA GLU A 128 15.45 7.47 12.87
C GLU A 128 14.06 7.99 12.46
N PRO A 129 13.88 8.64 11.29
CA PRO A 129 12.53 8.99 10.81
C PRO A 129 11.64 7.77 10.59
N ARG A 130 12.19 6.62 10.20
CA ARG A 130 11.41 5.39 10.05
C ARG A 130 10.71 5.00 11.35
N ALA A 131 11.46 5.04 12.46
CA ALA A 131 10.92 4.63 13.75
C ALA A 131 9.77 5.55 14.20
N GLU A 132 9.95 6.86 14.05
CA GLU A 132 8.92 7.86 14.36
C GLU A 132 7.69 7.70 13.47
N PHE A 133 7.87 7.57 12.14
CA PHE A 133 6.77 7.49 11.18
C PHE A 133 5.83 6.32 11.48
N TYR A 134 6.40 5.12 11.63
CA TYR A 134 5.61 3.90 11.83
C TYR A 134 5.07 3.73 13.25
N GLN A 135 5.45 4.57 14.20
CA GLN A 135 4.78 4.64 15.51
C GLN A 135 3.30 5.05 15.36
N TYR A 136 2.97 5.79 14.30
CA TYR A 136 1.63 6.37 14.08
C TYR A 136 0.88 5.71 12.92
N MET A 137 1.38 4.61 12.36
CA MET A 137 0.71 3.86 11.28
C MET A 137 0.11 2.58 11.86
N ASP A 138 -1.12 2.24 11.47
CA ASP A 138 -1.74 0.97 11.84
C ASP A 138 -1.48 -0.11 10.79
N ALA A 139 -1.39 0.30 9.51
CA ALA A 139 -0.98 -0.58 8.43
C ALA A 139 -0.12 0.11 7.36
N ALA A 140 0.59 -0.70 6.58
CA ALA A 140 1.36 -0.25 5.44
C ALA A 140 1.23 -1.20 4.25
N ASN A 141 1.06 -0.64 3.06
CA ASN A 141 1.44 -1.35 1.84
C ASN A 141 2.80 -0.81 1.40
N VAL A 142 3.81 -1.70 1.37
CA VAL A 142 5.18 -1.32 1.03
C VAL A 142 5.52 -1.86 -0.35
N ASP A 143 5.90 -0.96 -1.25
CA ASP A 143 6.31 -1.34 -2.60
C ASP A 143 7.74 -1.91 -2.59
N LEU A 144 7.88 -3.24 -2.57
CA LEU A 144 9.11 -3.94 -2.92
C LEU A 144 9.22 -4.02 -4.44
N LYS A 145 9.64 -2.89 -5.04
CA LYS A 145 9.48 -2.62 -6.48
C LYS A 145 10.26 -3.58 -7.37
N ALA A 146 11.35 -4.14 -6.89
CA ALA A 146 12.22 -5.09 -7.58
C ALA A 146 13.12 -5.77 -6.54
N PHE A 147 14.02 -6.65 -6.99
CA PHE A 147 14.99 -7.31 -6.13
C PHE A 147 16.42 -7.22 -6.64
N THR A 148 16.70 -6.18 -7.44
CA THR A 148 18.04 -5.86 -7.91
C THR A 148 18.41 -4.42 -7.61
N GLU A 149 19.65 -4.21 -7.19
CA GLU A 149 20.20 -2.86 -6.97
C GLU A 149 20.25 -2.05 -8.28
N TRP A 150 20.41 -2.72 -9.42
CA TRP A 150 20.34 -2.06 -10.73
C TRP A 150 18.99 -1.39 -10.96
N PHE A 151 17.88 -2.08 -10.68
CA PHE A 151 16.54 -1.51 -10.86
C PHE A 151 16.34 -0.31 -9.94
N TYR A 152 16.70 -0.43 -8.67
CA TYR A 152 16.57 0.66 -7.71
C TYR A 152 17.39 1.89 -8.14
N HIS A 153 18.66 1.68 -8.51
CA HIS A 153 19.50 2.81 -8.90
C HIS A 153 19.08 3.42 -10.26
N LYS A 154 18.74 2.61 -11.26
CA LYS A 154 18.50 3.10 -12.64
C LYS A 154 17.05 3.46 -12.95
N ILE A 155 16.09 2.81 -12.31
CA ILE A 155 14.66 2.96 -12.61
C ILE A 155 13.97 3.83 -11.57
N THR A 156 14.33 3.70 -10.28
CA THR A 156 13.72 4.47 -9.18
C THR A 156 14.59 5.60 -8.66
N GLY A 157 15.90 5.59 -8.92
CA GLY A 157 16.84 6.58 -8.39
C GLY A 157 17.05 6.45 -6.87
N SER A 158 16.96 5.23 -6.35
CA SER A 158 17.11 4.90 -4.93
C SER A 158 17.98 3.65 -4.77
N HIS A 159 18.00 3.06 -3.58
CA HIS A 159 18.75 1.84 -3.25
C HIS A 159 17.81 0.77 -2.68
N LEU A 160 18.09 -0.52 -2.93
CA LEU A 160 17.27 -1.63 -2.44
C LEU A 160 17.39 -1.78 -0.92
N GLN A 161 18.62 -1.67 -0.40
CA GLN A 161 18.94 -1.97 0.99
C GLN A 161 18.08 -1.20 2.02
N PRO A 162 17.85 0.12 1.91
CA PRO A 162 17.00 0.83 2.86
C PRO A 162 15.55 0.32 2.89
N VAL A 163 15.01 -0.17 1.76
CA VAL A 163 13.66 -0.75 1.72
C VAL A 163 13.65 -2.08 2.47
N LEU A 164 14.64 -2.94 2.25
CA LEU A 164 14.77 -4.22 2.96
C LEU A 164 14.91 -4.03 4.48
N GLU A 165 15.65 -3.00 4.90
CA GLU A 165 15.77 -2.64 6.32
C GLU A 165 14.44 -2.14 6.89
N THR A 166 13.66 -1.40 6.12
CA THR A 166 12.31 -0.98 6.53
C THR A 166 11.38 -2.16 6.70
N LEU A 167 11.42 -3.15 5.80
CA LEU A 167 10.61 -4.37 5.92
C LEU A 167 10.97 -5.18 7.16
N LYS A 168 12.27 -5.33 7.44
CA LYS A 168 12.75 -5.97 8.68
C LYS A 168 12.30 -5.22 9.93
N TYR A 169 12.42 -3.90 9.93
CA TYR A 169 11.94 -3.05 11.01
C TYR A 169 10.45 -3.25 11.28
N LEU A 170 9.61 -3.18 10.23
CA LEU A 170 8.17 -3.40 10.34
C LEU A 170 7.86 -4.77 10.97
N LYS A 171 8.52 -5.84 10.48
CA LYS A 171 8.27 -7.20 10.97
C LYS A 171 8.72 -7.43 12.40
N HIS A 172 9.89 -6.94 12.78
CA HIS A 172 10.56 -7.36 14.01
C HIS A 172 10.43 -6.35 15.15
N GLU A 173 10.13 -5.09 14.85
CA GLU A 173 10.18 -4.00 15.81
C GLU A 173 8.83 -3.26 15.94
N THR A 174 7.82 -3.62 15.16
CA THR A 174 6.51 -2.96 15.19
C THR A 174 5.34 -3.94 15.19
N GLN A 175 4.15 -3.41 15.50
CA GLN A 175 2.87 -4.12 15.35
C GLN A 175 2.09 -3.69 14.10
N VAL A 176 2.71 -2.87 13.23
CA VAL A 176 2.08 -2.39 12.00
C VAL A 176 1.77 -3.58 11.10
N TRP A 177 0.51 -3.73 10.69
CA TRP A 177 0.18 -4.73 9.69
C TRP A 177 0.75 -4.30 8.34
N PHE A 178 1.41 -5.19 7.59
CA PHE A 178 1.90 -4.79 6.28
C PHE A 178 1.82 -5.89 5.23
N GLU A 179 1.64 -5.43 3.99
CA GLU A 179 1.59 -6.25 2.79
C GLU A 179 2.55 -5.65 1.75
N LEU A 180 3.07 -6.48 0.86
CA LEU A 180 4.07 -6.07 -0.13
C LEU A 180 3.43 -5.98 -1.52
N THR A 181 3.77 -4.94 -2.26
CA THR A 181 3.37 -4.82 -3.68
C THR A 181 4.59 -4.75 -4.59
N THR A 182 4.54 -5.51 -5.68
CA THR A 182 5.50 -5.45 -6.77
C THR A 182 4.76 -5.27 -8.09
N LEU A 183 4.94 -4.12 -8.71
CA LEU A 183 4.49 -3.87 -10.09
C LEU A 183 5.50 -4.53 -11.04
N LEU A 184 5.10 -5.59 -11.73
CA LEU A 184 5.98 -6.31 -12.65
C LEU A 184 6.03 -5.56 -13.97
N ILE A 185 7.23 -5.28 -14.47
CA ILE A 185 7.54 -4.49 -15.66
C ILE A 185 8.36 -5.39 -16.62
N PRO A 186 7.88 -5.62 -17.86
CA PRO A 186 8.52 -6.57 -18.76
C PRO A 186 9.97 -6.20 -19.10
N GLY A 187 10.87 -7.16 -18.87
CA GLY A 187 12.31 -7.03 -19.13
C GLY A 187 13.09 -6.30 -18.05
N GLU A 188 12.46 -5.89 -16.96
CA GLU A 188 13.07 -5.05 -15.91
C GLU A 188 13.13 -5.74 -14.55
N ASN A 189 12.01 -6.33 -14.08
CA ASN A 189 11.92 -7.01 -12.79
C ASN A 189 11.02 -8.27 -12.82
N ASP A 190 10.68 -8.78 -14.01
CA ASP A 190 9.71 -9.87 -14.21
C ASP A 190 10.36 -11.23 -14.50
N SER A 191 11.68 -11.35 -14.29
CA SER A 191 12.38 -12.62 -14.48
C SER A 191 12.08 -13.61 -13.35
N ASP A 192 11.93 -14.90 -13.69
CA ASP A 192 11.71 -15.97 -12.70
C ASP A 192 12.75 -15.95 -11.58
N ALA A 193 14.02 -15.76 -11.94
CA ALA A 193 15.14 -15.75 -10.99
C ALA A 193 15.05 -14.59 -9.99
N GLU A 194 14.61 -13.41 -10.44
CA GLU A 194 14.44 -12.26 -9.56
C GLU A 194 13.23 -12.43 -8.63
N ILE A 195 12.11 -12.94 -9.15
CA ILE A 195 10.91 -13.23 -8.35
C ILE A 195 11.22 -14.32 -7.31
N GLN A 196 11.98 -15.33 -7.69
CA GLN A 196 12.45 -16.38 -6.79
C GLN A 196 13.29 -15.78 -5.66
N ALA A 197 14.34 -15.01 -5.98
CA ALA A 197 15.18 -14.37 -4.98
C ALA A 197 14.41 -13.43 -4.06
N MET A 198 13.45 -12.67 -4.60
CA MET A 198 12.58 -11.79 -3.82
C MET A 198 11.74 -12.56 -2.81
N SER A 199 11.04 -13.60 -3.27
CA SER A 199 10.10 -14.35 -2.42
C SER A 199 10.82 -15.24 -1.41
N GLU A 200 11.94 -15.86 -1.77
CA GLU A 200 12.82 -16.57 -0.82
C GLU A 200 13.29 -15.62 0.28
N TRP A 201 13.74 -14.41 -0.07
CA TRP A 201 14.16 -13.42 0.92
C TRP A 201 13.02 -13.02 1.85
N VAL A 202 11.80 -12.81 1.32
CA VAL A 202 10.63 -12.48 2.14
C VAL A 202 10.33 -13.59 3.13
N VAL A 203 10.33 -14.87 2.70
CA VAL A 203 10.13 -16.01 3.61
C VAL A 203 11.22 -16.07 4.67
N ASP A 204 12.49 -15.97 4.28
CA ASP A 204 13.64 -16.11 5.17
C ASP A 204 13.74 -14.99 6.22
N ASN A 205 13.35 -13.76 5.85
CA ASN A 205 13.57 -12.58 6.69
C ASN A 205 12.28 -12.11 7.36
N LEU A 206 11.13 -12.26 6.73
CA LEU A 206 9.84 -11.74 7.23
C LEU A 206 8.87 -12.85 7.65
N GLY A 207 9.11 -14.08 7.21
CA GLY A 207 8.24 -15.23 7.40
C GLY A 207 7.16 -15.36 6.31
N PRO A 208 6.48 -16.52 6.25
CA PRO A 208 5.53 -16.85 5.18
C PRO A 208 4.21 -16.09 5.25
N ASP A 209 3.95 -15.42 6.37
CA ASP A 209 2.69 -14.77 6.70
C ASP A 209 2.57 -13.32 6.19
N VAL A 210 3.61 -12.76 5.57
CA VAL A 210 3.55 -11.42 4.95
C VAL A 210 2.97 -11.55 3.54
N PRO A 211 1.74 -11.04 3.28
CA PRO A 211 1.14 -11.17 1.96
C PRO A 211 1.91 -10.40 0.89
N MET A 212 1.94 -10.96 -0.32
CA MET A 212 2.54 -10.34 -1.50
C MET A 212 1.51 -10.10 -2.60
N HIS A 213 1.64 -8.99 -3.32
CA HIS A 213 0.80 -8.61 -4.44
C HIS A 213 1.69 -8.39 -5.67
N PHE A 214 1.44 -9.14 -6.74
CA PHE A 214 2.06 -8.89 -8.04
C PHE A 214 1.06 -8.20 -8.95
N SER A 215 1.43 -7.06 -9.53
CA SER A 215 0.49 -6.27 -10.32
C SER A 215 0.97 -6.05 -11.76
N VAL A 216 -0.01 -5.95 -12.66
CA VAL A 216 0.23 -5.62 -14.07
C VAL A 216 0.67 -4.16 -14.20
N PHE A 217 1.83 -3.95 -14.85
CA PHE A 217 2.28 -2.64 -15.32
C PHE A 217 1.52 -2.22 -16.57
N HIS A 218 1.20 -0.93 -16.65
CA HIS A 218 0.81 -0.27 -17.89
C HIS A 218 1.77 0.89 -18.21
N PRO A 219 2.00 1.21 -19.51
CA PRO A 219 3.02 2.17 -19.90
C PRO A 219 2.69 3.59 -19.43
N ASP A 220 3.58 4.15 -18.58
CA ASP A 220 3.42 5.49 -18.03
C ASP A 220 4.72 6.29 -17.98
N TRP A 221 4.56 7.61 -17.87
CA TRP A 221 5.64 8.58 -17.66
C TRP A 221 6.82 8.44 -18.64
N LYS A 222 7.93 7.82 -18.21
CA LYS A 222 9.15 7.67 -19.01
C LYS A 222 9.31 6.27 -19.61
N MET A 223 8.33 5.39 -19.42
CA MET A 223 8.35 4.00 -19.88
C MET A 223 7.22 3.70 -20.88
N GLN A 224 6.87 4.70 -21.70
CA GLN A 224 5.85 4.60 -22.75
C GLN A 224 6.16 3.55 -23.84
N ASN A 225 7.44 3.19 -24.00
CA ASN A 225 7.90 2.21 -24.99
C ASN A 225 8.00 0.79 -24.43
N THR A 226 7.74 0.60 -23.13
CA THR A 226 7.72 -0.72 -22.49
C THR A 226 6.30 -1.28 -22.61
N PRO A 227 6.09 -2.54 -23.05
CA PRO A 227 4.75 -3.09 -23.18
C PRO A 227 4.06 -3.27 -21.81
N MET A 228 2.73 -3.33 -21.83
CA MET A 228 1.93 -3.77 -20.67
C MET A 228 2.33 -5.19 -20.26
N THR A 229 2.34 -5.48 -18.96
CA THR A 229 2.69 -6.81 -18.46
C THR A 229 1.63 -7.83 -18.84
N PRO A 230 2.00 -8.95 -19.50
CA PRO A 230 1.06 -10.03 -19.73
C PRO A 230 0.53 -10.59 -18.40
N GLU A 231 -0.77 -10.81 -18.30
CA GLU A 231 -1.39 -11.43 -17.11
C GLU A 231 -0.73 -12.77 -16.73
N ALA A 232 -0.31 -13.54 -17.74
CA ALA A 232 0.42 -14.80 -17.54
C ALA A 232 1.74 -14.62 -16.75
N THR A 233 2.44 -13.49 -16.92
CA THR A 233 3.65 -13.17 -16.16
C THR A 233 3.32 -12.97 -14.68
N VAL A 234 2.23 -12.25 -14.38
CA VAL A 234 1.77 -12.00 -13.01
C VAL A 234 1.29 -13.29 -12.33
N ILE A 235 0.55 -14.13 -13.06
CA ILE A 235 0.12 -15.45 -12.56
C ILE A 235 1.32 -16.37 -12.29
N LYS A 236 2.34 -16.32 -13.14
CA LYS A 236 3.58 -17.07 -12.93
C LYS A 236 4.33 -16.57 -11.70
N ALA A 237 4.46 -15.26 -11.52
CA ALA A 237 5.09 -14.68 -10.33
C ALA A 237 4.36 -15.08 -9.04
N ARG A 238 3.02 -15.08 -9.07
CA ARG A 238 2.19 -15.60 -7.99
C ARG A 238 2.53 -17.07 -7.67
N GLN A 239 2.64 -17.92 -8.69
CA GLN A 239 2.96 -19.33 -8.47
C GLN A 239 4.36 -19.52 -7.86
N ILE A 240 5.37 -18.80 -8.36
CA ILE A 240 6.73 -18.85 -7.82
C ILE A 240 6.75 -18.49 -6.32
N ALA A 241 6.08 -17.40 -5.93
CA ALA A 241 6.05 -16.98 -4.54
C ALA A 241 5.30 -17.96 -3.62
N LEU A 242 4.22 -18.58 -4.11
CA LEU A 242 3.52 -19.66 -3.39
C LEU A 242 4.41 -20.90 -3.24
N ASP A 243 5.12 -21.30 -4.30
CA ASP A 243 6.02 -22.45 -4.30
C ASP A 243 7.21 -22.25 -3.33
N ASN A 244 7.64 -20.99 -3.16
CA ASN A 244 8.67 -20.60 -2.19
C ASN A 244 8.16 -20.53 -0.74
N GLY A 245 6.85 -20.67 -0.51
CA GLY A 245 6.26 -20.82 0.81
C GLY A 245 5.53 -19.59 1.35
N ILE A 246 5.31 -18.54 0.54
CA ILE A 246 4.43 -17.43 0.95
C ILE A 246 2.99 -17.97 1.03
N HIS A 247 2.31 -17.74 2.15
CA HIS A 247 0.95 -18.28 2.36
C HIS A 247 -0.11 -17.58 1.51
N HIS A 248 0.02 -16.27 1.32
CA HIS A 248 -0.97 -15.43 0.65
C HIS A 248 -0.32 -14.58 -0.43
N VAL A 249 -0.63 -14.89 -1.68
CA VAL A 249 -0.12 -14.16 -2.85
C VAL A 249 -1.27 -13.79 -3.78
N TYR A 250 -1.35 -12.49 -4.06
CA TYR A 250 -2.43 -11.84 -4.80
C TYR A 250 -1.95 -11.30 -6.14
N VAL A 251 -2.92 -11.09 -7.04
CA VAL A 251 -2.67 -10.35 -8.28
C VAL A 251 -3.40 -9.01 -8.27
N GLY A 252 -2.86 -8.04 -9.00
CA GLY A 252 -3.41 -6.69 -9.07
C GLY A 252 -3.40 -6.14 -10.50
N ASN A 253 -4.21 -5.11 -10.74
CA ASN A 253 -4.41 -4.48 -12.06
C ASN A 253 -4.87 -5.47 -13.15
N MET A 254 -5.48 -6.59 -12.76
CA MET A 254 -6.09 -7.59 -13.62
C MET A 254 -7.24 -8.25 -12.86
N HIS A 255 -8.15 -8.92 -13.57
CA HIS A 255 -9.32 -9.53 -12.95
C HIS A 255 -9.15 -11.03 -12.81
N ASN A 256 -8.98 -11.54 -11.59
CA ASN A 256 -8.85 -12.98 -11.36
C ASN A 256 -9.39 -13.39 -10.00
N LYS A 257 -10.66 -13.79 -9.95
CA LYS A 257 -11.35 -14.18 -8.71
C LYS A 257 -10.57 -15.16 -7.85
N HIS A 258 -9.93 -16.16 -8.46
CA HIS A 258 -9.18 -17.16 -7.72
C HIS A 258 -7.92 -16.57 -7.07
N ALA A 259 -7.18 -15.75 -7.82
CA ALA A 259 -5.94 -15.14 -7.34
C ALA A 259 -6.15 -13.88 -6.48
N ASP A 260 -7.32 -13.24 -6.56
CA ASP A 260 -7.73 -12.09 -5.72
C ASP A 260 -8.25 -12.56 -4.35
N SER A 261 -8.66 -13.83 -4.24
CA SER A 261 -9.27 -14.41 -3.04
C SER A 261 -8.25 -14.97 -2.06
N THR A 262 -8.61 -14.94 -0.78
CA THR A 262 -7.82 -15.53 0.31
C THR A 262 -8.24 -16.97 0.52
N TRP A 263 -7.25 -17.87 0.50
CA TRP A 263 -7.41 -19.30 0.73
C TRP A 263 -6.73 -19.67 2.05
N CYS A 264 -7.33 -20.56 2.84
CA CYS A 264 -6.76 -21.01 4.09
C CYS A 264 -5.45 -21.77 3.83
N GLN A 265 -4.36 -21.33 4.41
CA GLN A 265 -3.04 -21.96 4.30
C GLN A 265 -2.97 -23.35 4.96
N HIS A 266 -3.96 -23.69 5.81
CA HIS A 266 -3.99 -24.97 6.52
C HIS A 266 -4.80 -26.06 5.80
N CYS A 267 -5.96 -25.71 5.22
CA CYS A 267 -6.86 -26.69 4.59
C CYS A 267 -7.17 -26.41 3.11
N GLY A 268 -6.74 -25.27 2.56
CA GLY A 268 -6.97 -24.90 1.17
C GLY A 268 -8.39 -24.40 0.85
N GLU A 269 -9.28 -24.29 1.84
CA GLU A 269 -10.64 -23.77 1.62
C GLU A 269 -10.65 -22.25 1.40
N LEU A 270 -11.62 -21.77 0.64
CA LEU A 270 -11.84 -20.34 0.42
C LEU A 270 -12.27 -19.67 1.73
N VAL A 271 -11.49 -18.70 2.22
CA VAL A 271 -11.82 -17.97 3.45
C VAL A 271 -12.36 -16.57 3.21
N ILE A 272 -11.81 -15.85 2.23
CA ILE A 272 -12.34 -14.55 1.81
C ILE A 272 -12.41 -14.56 0.29
N GLY A 273 -13.62 -14.63 -0.25
CA GLY A 273 -13.83 -14.60 -1.68
C GLY A 273 -13.96 -13.18 -2.20
N ARG A 274 -13.17 -12.86 -3.23
CA ARG A 274 -13.14 -11.55 -3.87
C ARG A 274 -13.48 -11.64 -5.34
N ASP A 275 -14.30 -10.71 -5.77
CA ASP A 275 -14.51 -10.40 -7.17
C ASP A 275 -14.09 -8.94 -7.37
N TRP A 276 -12.81 -8.73 -7.73
CA TRP A 276 -12.16 -7.43 -7.68
C TRP A 276 -12.22 -6.86 -6.25
N TYR A 277 -12.81 -5.67 -6.05
CA TYR A 277 -12.98 -5.05 -4.72
C TYR A 277 -14.30 -5.40 -4.04
N GLN A 278 -15.05 -6.38 -4.55
CA GLN A 278 -16.27 -6.86 -3.89
C GLN A 278 -15.94 -8.11 -3.09
N ILE A 279 -16.19 -8.07 -1.78
CA ILE A 279 -16.20 -9.27 -0.95
C ILE A 279 -17.51 -10.02 -1.22
N ALA A 280 -17.41 -11.28 -1.62
CA ALA A 280 -18.53 -12.15 -1.96
C ALA A 280 -18.70 -13.30 -0.96
N GLU A 281 -17.61 -13.79 -0.38
CA GLU A 281 -17.61 -14.86 0.60
C GLU A 281 -16.80 -14.47 1.84
N TRP A 282 -17.29 -14.83 3.02
CA TRP A 282 -16.62 -14.64 4.31
C TRP A 282 -16.77 -15.91 5.15
N GLN A 283 -15.69 -16.69 5.24
CA GLN A 283 -15.63 -17.96 5.97
C GLN A 283 -14.60 -17.88 7.11
N LEU A 284 -14.55 -16.73 7.78
CA LEU A 284 -13.79 -16.50 8.99
C LEU A 284 -14.75 -16.31 10.18
N ASP A 285 -14.35 -16.84 11.34
CA ASP A 285 -15.02 -16.55 12.61
C ASP A 285 -14.62 -15.15 13.16
N PRO A 286 -15.25 -14.68 14.25
CA PRO A 286 -14.91 -13.40 14.87
C PRO A 286 -13.47 -13.26 15.39
N HIS A 287 -12.69 -14.34 15.43
CA HIS A 287 -11.29 -14.36 15.83
C HIS A 287 -10.33 -14.44 14.63
N GLY A 288 -10.85 -14.40 13.40
CA GLY A 288 -10.05 -14.52 12.19
C GLY A 288 -9.65 -15.96 11.85
N CYS A 289 -10.32 -16.97 12.40
CA CYS A 289 -10.02 -18.37 12.12
C CYS A 289 -10.93 -18.92 11.01
N CYS A 290 -10.38 -19.78 10.16
CA CYS A 290 -11.11 -20.49 9.11
C CYS A 290 -12.25 -21.32 9.71
N LEU A 291 -13.48 -21.13 9.22
CA LEU A 291 -14.66 -21.89 9.69
C LEU A 291 -14.58 -23.39 9.41
N SER A 292 -13.78 -23.82 8.42
CA SER A 292 -13.66 -25.22 8.02
C SER A 292 -12.67 -26.02 8.89
N CYS A 293 -11.56 -25.42 9.32
CA CYS A 293 -10.49 -26.15 10.03
C CYS A 293 -10.03 -25.50 11.35
N GLY A 294 -10.49 -24.29 11.66
CA GLY A 294 -10.07 -23.53 12.85
C GLY A 294 -8.66 -22.93 12.75
N GLY A 295 -7.98 -23.05 11.61
CA GLY A 295 -6.67 -22.45 11.40
C GLY A 295 -6.75 -20.92 11.29
N ILE A 296 -5.82 -20.22 11.92
CA ILE A 296 -5.79 -18.75 11.94
C ILE A 296 -5.49 -18.19 10.55
N CYS A 297 -6.32 -17.29 10.04
CA CYS A 297 -5.97 -16.45 8.90
C CYS A 297 -5.23 -15.24 9.47
N VAL A 298 -3.96 -15.05 9.09
CA VAL A 298 -3.16 -13.92 9.59
C VAL A 298 -3.69 -12.62 9.00
N GLY A 299 -3.88 -11.60 9.82
CA GLY A 299 -4.44 -10.31 9.37
C GLY A 299 -5.14 -9.55 10.49
N VAL A 300 -5.64 -8.37 10.14
CA VAL A 300 -6.50 -7.54 10.97
C VAL A 300 -7.90 -7.60 10.39
N PHE A 301 -8.78 -8.36 11.03
CA PHE A 301 -10.14 -8.61 10.58
C PHE A 301 -11.17 -8.15 11.61
N ASP A 302 -12.25 -7.54 11.14
CA ASP A 302 -13.48 -7.45 11.91
C ASP A 302 -14.23 -8.80 11.87
N SER A 303 -15.27 -8.96 12.69
CA SER A 303 -16.10 -10.18 12.70
C SER A 303 -16.90 -10.41 11.42
N SER A 304 -17.00 -9.41 10.56
CA SER A 304 -17.71 -9.40 9.28
C SER A 304 -16.99 -8.44 8.32
N PRO A 305 -17.08 -8.67 7.00
CA PRO A 305 -16.46 -7.77 6.04
C PRO A 305 -17.17 -6.41 6.02
N GLY A 306 -16.45 -5.37 5.61
CA GLY A 306 -17.10 -4.10 5.28
C GLY A 306 -17.95 -4.21 4.01
N GLU A 307 -18.91 -3.28 3.88
CA GLU A 307 -19.90 -3.27 2.80
C GLU A 307 -19.63 -2.18 1.75
N TRP A 308 -18.40 -1.64 1.68
CA TRP A 308 -18.09 -0.55 0.74
C TRP A 308 -18.15 -1.01 -0.72
N GLY A 309 -17.72 -2.24 -0.99
CA GLY A 309 -17.65 -2.80 -2.34
C GLY A 309 -16.78 -1.97 -3.28
N ARG A 310 -17.14 -1.94 -4.57
CA ARG A 310 -16.33 -1.35 -5.65
C ARG A 310 -16.45 0.17 -5.79
N LYS A 311 -17.07 0.86 -4.83
CA LYS A 311 -17.38 2.29 -4.94
C LYS A 311 -16.10 3.14 -4.93
N ARG A 312 -16.12 4.19 -5.74
CA ARG A 312 -15.16 5.28 -5.68
C ARG A 312 -15.92 6.58 -5.49
N GLN A 313 -15.61 7.34 -4.45
CA GLN A 313 -16.27 8.59 -4.13
C GLN A 313 -15.25 9.71 -4.01
N LEU A 314 -15.36 10.73 -4.87
CA LEU A 314 -14.61 11.98 -4.69
C LEU A 314 -15.16 12.71 -3.47
N VAL A 315 -14.26 13.28 -2.67
CA VAL A 315 -14.64 14.01 -1.46
C VAL A 315 -14.30 15.48 -1.64
N ASN A 316 -15.32 16.33 -1.46
CA ASN A 316 -15.13 17.78 -1.37
C ASN A 316 -15.00 18.18 0.10
N MET A 317 -13.86 18.78 0.46
CA MET A 317 -13.58 19.19 1.84
C MET A 317 -14.36 20.44 2.28
N THR A 318 -14.95 21.19 1.33
CA THR A 318 -15.70 22.43 1.63
C THR A 318 -17.19 22.20 1.88
N GLU A 319 -17.72 21.01 1.58
CA GLU A 319 -19.13 20.68 1.79
C GLU A 319 -19.29 20.05 3.19
N VAL A 320 -20.04 20.75 4.06
CA VAL A 320 -20.38 20.33 5.43
C VAL A 320 -21.63 19.48 5.42
#